data_AF-A0A950E8A5-F1
#
_entry.id   AF-A0A950E8A5-F1
#
_cell.length_a   1.000
_cell.length_b   1.000
_cell.length_c   1.000
_cell.angle_alpha   90.00
_cell.angle_beta   90.00
_cell.angle_gamma   90.00
#
_symmetry.space_group_name_H-M   'P 1'
#
loop_
_entity.id
_entity.type
_entity.pdbx_description
1 polymer ?
#
loop_
_entity_poly.entity_id
_entity_poly.type
_entity_poly.pdbx_seq_one_letter_code
_entity_poly.pdbx_strand_id
1 'polypeptide(L)' 'PGVTVEQVIEATGFELMIDGDVPETEPPTAEEVRLIREEIDPAGARRREFGG' A
#
# COMPACT_ATOMS: atom_id res chain seq x y z
N PRO A 1 2.29 -5.10 -0.57
CA PRO A 1 3.06 -6.35 -0.41
C PRO A 1 4.00 -6.27 0.80
N GLY A 2 4.11 -7.34 1.61
CA GLY A 2 5.12 -7.44 2.67
C GLY A 2 4.71 -7.02 4.09
N VAL A 3 3.43 -6.80 4.35
CA VAL A 3 2.89 -6.53 5.69
C VAL A 3 2.04 -7.72 6.15
N THR A 4 2.25 -8.21 7.37
CA THR A 4 1.47 -9.32 7.94
C THR A 4 0.26 -8.82 8.72
N VAL A 5 -0.73 -9.70 8.93
CA VAL A 5 -1.92 -9.38 9.72
C VAL A 5 -1.54 -9.00 11.16
N GLU A 6 -0.58 -9.69 11.74
CA GLU A 6 -0.07 -9.42 13.10
C GLU A 6 0.50 -8.00 13.21
N GLN A 7 1.27 -7.55 12.22
CA GLN A 7 1.81 -6.18 12.20
C GLN A 7 0.70 -5.13 12.17
N VAL A 8 -0.40 -5.41 11.45
CA VAL A 8 -1.57 -4.52 11.40
C VAL A 8 -2.29 -4.48 12.76
N ILE A 9 -2.44 -5.63 13.42
CA ILE A 9 -3.06 -5.71 14.75
C ILE A 9 -2.22 -4.95 15.79
N GLU A 10 -0.90 -5.14 15.81
CA GLU A 10 -0.01 -4.44 16.76
C GLU A 10 -0.04 -2.91 16.57
N ALA A 11 -0.19 -2.44 15.33
CA ALA A 11 -0.29 -1.03 15.00
C ALA A 11 -1.69 -0.42 15.25
N THR A 12 -2.70 -1.23 15.60
CA THR A 12 -4.08 -0.79 15.74
C THR A 12 -4.53 -0.76 17.20
N GLY A 13 -5.00 0.39 17.68
CA GLY A 13 -5.42 0.60 19.08
C GLY A 13 -6.78 0.00 19.44
N PHE A 14 -7.39 -0.81 18.60
CA PHE A 14 -8.70 -1.42 18.77
C PHE A 14 -8.74 -2.80 18.10
N GLU A 15 -9.73 -3.61 18.48
CA GLU A 15 -9.91 -4.96 17.93
C GLU A 15 -10.34 -4.90 16.46
N LEU A 16 -9.59 -5.59 15.59
CA LEU A 16 -9.92 -5.73 14.18
C LEU A 16 -10.78 -6.99 13.97
N MET A 17 -11.97 -6.82 13.39
CA MET A 17 -12.77 -7.96 12.95
C MET A 17 -12.24 -8.45 11.61
N ILE A 18 -11.58 -9.60 11.62
CA ILE A 18 -11.00 -10.23 10.43
C ILE A 18 -11.74 -11.54 10.20
N ASP A 19 -12.62 -11.57 9.19
CA ASP A 19 -13.29 -12.78 8.74
C ASP A 19 -12.59 -13.33 7.49
N GLY A 20 -12.03 -14.54 7.59
CA GLY A 20 -11.43 -15.25 6.46
C GLY A 20 -9.99 -14.82 6.12
N ASP A 21 -9.56 -15.16 4.91
CA ASP A 21 -8.23 -14.82 4.39
C ASP A 21 -8.16 -13.37 3.91
N VAL A 22 -7.11 -12.66 4.31
CA VAL A 22 -6.80 -11.31 3.82
C VAL A 22 -5.99 -11.42 2.53
N PRO A 23 -6.52 -10.98 1.37
CA PRO A 23 -5.79 -11.07 0.12
C PRO A 23 -4.63 -10.07 0.07
N GLU A 24 -3.60 -10.41 -0.69
CA GLU A 24 -2.53 -9.48 -0.99
C GLU A 24 -3.01 -8.40 -1.98
N THR A 25 -2.54 -7.17 -1.80
CA THR A 25 -2.81 -6.08 -2.76
C THR A 25 -2.15 -6.40 -4.10
N GLU A 26 -2.95 -6.39 -5.16
CA GLU A 26 -2.46 -6.60 -6.53
C GLU A 26 -1.41 -5.54 -6.91
N PRO A 27 -0.34 -5.93 -7.62
CA PRO A 27 0.64 -4.97 -8.11
C PRO A 27 0.02 -4.06 -9.19
N PRO A 28 0.45 -2.79 -9.28
CA PRO A 28 -0.06 -1.89 -10.32
C PRO A 28 0.36 -2.36 -11.70
N THR A 29 -0.47 -2.07 -12.70
CA THR A 29 -0.16 -2.34 -14.09
C THR A 29 0.96 -1.43 -14.60
N ALA A 30 1.62 -1.83 -15.70
CA ALA A 30 2.66 -1.01 -16.32
C ALA A 30 2.16 0.37 -16.76
N GLU A 31 0.91 0.45 -17.20
CA GLU A 31 0.27 1.70 -17.62
C GLU A 31 0.02 2.63 -16.43
N GLU A 32 -0.53 2.12 -15.33
CA GLU A 32 -0.73 2.89 -14.11
C GLU A 32 0.61 3.41 -13.56
N VAL A 33 1.65 2.56 -13.60
CA VAL A 33 3.01 2.97 -13.20
C VAL A 33 3.53 4.12 -14.08
N ARG A 34 3.32 4.06 -15.40
CA ARG A 34 3.71 5.12 -16.34
C ARG A 34 2.97 6.42 -16.02
N LEU A 35 1.64 6.37 -15.92
CA LEU A 35 0.81 7.53 -15.61
C LEU A 35 1.26 8.22 -14.31
N ILE A 36 1.50 7.43 -13.25
CA ILE A 36 1.97 7.97 -11.96
C ILE A 36 3.35 8.63 -12.10
N ARG A 37 4.28 8.04 -12.86
CA ARG A 37 5.67 8.50 -12.93
C ARG A 37 5.92 9.62 -13.94
N GLU A 38 5.11 9.72 -14.98
CA GLU A 38 5.38 10.61 -16.11
C GLU A 38 4.35 11.74 -16.23
N GLU A 39 3.11 11.53 -15.79
CA GLU A 39 2.02 12.51 -15.97
C GLU A 39 1.52 13.08 -14.64
N ILE A 40 1.19 12.22 -13.66
CA ILE A 40 0.52 12.62 -12.42
C ILE A 40 1.51 13.12 -11.36
N ASP A 41 2.57 12.35 -11.10
CA ASP A 41 3.60 12.69 -10.11
C ASP A 41 5.03 12.55 -10.70
N PRO A 42 5.37 13.38 -11.71
CA PRO A 42 6.68 13.34 -12.34
C PRO A 42 7.81 13.81 -11.40
N ALA A 43 7.50 14.68 -10.43
CA ALA A 43 8.47 15.11 -9.43
C ALA A 43 8.74 14.04 -8.35
N GLY A 44 7.92 13.00 -8.27
CA GLY A 44 8.05 11.94 -7.29
C GLY A 44 7.75 12.38 -5.87
N ALA A 45 6.80 13.31 -5.69
CA ALA A 45 6.33 13.79 -4.40
C ALA A 45 5.78 12.65 -3.53
N ARG A 46 5.20 11.60 -4.13
CA ARG A 46 4.70 10.40 -3.41
C ARG A 46 5.74 9.74 -2.51
N ARG A 47 7.04 9.92 -2.80
CA ARG A 47 8.13 9.37 -1.98
C ARG A 47 8.21 9.99 -0.58
N ARG A 48 7.60 11.15 -0.38
CA ARG A 48 7.50 11.79 0.94
C ARG A 48 6.42 11.14 1.80
N GLU A 49 5.35 10.65 1.17
CA GLU A 49 4.19 10.06 1.85
C GLU A 49 4.44 8.60 2.26
N PHE A 50 5.19 7.87 1.44
CA PHE A 50 5.46 6.44 1.62
C PHE A 50 6.93 6.14 1.97
N GLY A 51 7.61 7.09 2.62
CA GLY A 51 8.99 6.96 3.05
C GLY A 51 9.12 6.23 4.39
N GLY A 52 9.41 4.94 4.34
CA GLY A 52 9.89 4.10 5.45
C GLY A 52 11.08 3.28 4.97
#